data_AF-A0A535FU10-F1
#
_entry.id   AF-A0A535FU10-F1
#
_cell.length_a   1.000
_cell.length_b   1.000
_cell.length_c   1.000
_cell.angle_alpha   90.00
_cell.angle_beta   90.00
_cell.angle_gamma   90.00
#
_symmetry.space_group_name_H-M   'P 1'
#
loop_
_entity.id
_entity.type
_entity.pdbx_description
1 polymer ?
#
loop_
_entity_poly.entity_id
_entity_poly.type
_entity_poly.pdbx_seq_one_letter_code
_entity_poly.pdbx_strand_id
1 'polypeptide(L)'
;MSALDRGRLGVAAGAVGVAQACLDACIAFTKQRRQFGQHIADFEMIQATLADMAADVEASRLLVYRAAWVKDQGLPATRATSIAKLFA
;
A
#
# COMPACT_ATOMS: atom_id res chain seq x y z
N MET A 1 -21.83 3.80 -15.57
CA MET A 1 -20.42 3.92 -15.12
C MET A 1 -19.94 2.78 -14.20
N SER A 2 -20.67 1.67 -14.00
CA SER A 2 -20.28 0.64 -13.00
C SER A 2 -19.02 -0.19 -13.34
N ALA A 3 -18.72 -0.38 -14.64
CA ALA A 3 -17.55 -1.16 -15.07
C ALA A 3 -16.21 -0.52 -14.63
N LEU A 4 -16.12 0.81 -14.68
CA LEU A 4 -14.92 1.55 -14.28
C LEU A 4 -14.68 1.48 -12.76
N ASP A 5 -15.74 1.48 -11.96
CA ASP A 5 -15.60 1.42 -10.50
C ASP A 5 -15.07 0.06 -10.05
N ARG A 6 -15.51 -1.03 -10.69
CA ARG A 6 -14.93 -2.37 -10.47
C ARG A 6 -13.48 -2.44 -10.91
N GLY A 7 -13.15 -1.89 -12.09
CA GLY A 7 -11.77 -1.85 -12.60
C GLY A 7 -10.82 -1.07 -11.67
N ARG A 8 -11.23 0.12 -11.22
CA ARG A 8 -10.46 0.95 -10.28
C ARG A 8 -10.17 0.23 -8.97
N LEU A 9 -11.20 -0.41 -8.40
CA LEU A 9 -11.04 -1.17 -7.17
C LEU A 9 -10.06 -2.33 -7.33
N GLY A 10 -10.13 -3.06 -8.45
CA GLY A 10 -9.20 -4.16 -8.75
C GLY A 10 -7.76 -3.69 -8.91
N VAL A 11 -7.53 -2.60 -9.65
CA VAL A 11 -6.19 -2.01 -9.82
C VAL A 11 -5.62 -1.54 -8.48
N ALA A 12 -6.42 -0.83 -7.68
CA ALA A 12 -5.99 -0.35 -6.36
C ALA A 12 -5.62 -1.51 -5.42
N ALA A 13 -6.43 -2.58 -5.39
CA ALA A 13 -6.12 -3.77 -4.59
C ALA A 13 -4.83 -4.47 -5.05
N GLY A 14 -4.60 -4.55 -6.37
CA GLY A 14 -3.35 -5.08 -6.92
C GLY A 14 -2.13 -4.24 -6.52
N ALA A 15 -2.25 -2.91 -6.57
CA ALA A 15 -1.18 -1.99 -6.18
C ALA A 15 -0.81 -2.14 -4.70
N VAL A 16 -1.79 -2.28 -3.79
CA VAL A 16 -1.54 -2.58 -2.37
C VAL A 16 -0.73 -3.87 -2.19
N GLY A 17 -1.05 -4.92 -2.95
CA GLY A 17 -0.32 -6.19 -2.90
C GLY A 17 1.15 -6.04 -3.34
N VAL A 18 1.39 -5.32 -4.43
CA VAL A 18 2.75 -5.03 -4.91
C VAL A 18 3.53 -4.18 -3.90
N ALA A 19 2.89 -3.16 -3.32
CA ALA A 19 3.52 -2.29 -2.33
C ALA A 19 3.89 -3.06 -1.05
N GLN A 20 3.02 -3.96 -0.57
CA GLN A 20 3.33 -4.85 0.55
C GLN A 20 4.52 -5.77 0.24
N ALA A 21 4.53 -6.39 -0.94
CA ALA A 21 5.65 -7.26 -1.34
C ALA A 21 6.98 -6.49 -1.44
N CYS A 22 6.94 -5.24 -1.90
CA CYS A 22 8.09 -4.33 -1.92
C CYS A 22 8.59 -4.06 -0.49
N LEU A 23 7.70 -3.69 0.43
CA LEU A 23 8.04 -3.45 1.83
C LEU A 23 8.67 -4.69 2.48
N ASP A 24 8.08 -5.87 2.28
CA ASP A 24 8.60 -7.14 2.84
C ASP A 24 10.00 -7.44 2.32
N ALA A 25 10.23 -7.23 1.01
CA ALA A 25 11.54 -7.40 0.39
C ALA A 25 12.57 -6.40 0.92
N CYS A 26 12.19 -5.13 1.10
CA CYS A 26 13.05 -4.09 1.68
C CYS A 26 13.42 -4.42 3.14
N ILE A 27 12.48 -4.87 3.96
CA ILE A 27 12.74 -5.28 5.35
C ILE A 27 13.70 -6.48 5.38
N ALA A 28 13.47 -7.49 4.53
CA ALA A 28 14.35 -8.66 4.46
C ALA A 28 15.78 -8.27 4.05
N PHE A 29 15.91 -7.43 3.02
CA PHE A 29 17.21 -6.99 2.53
C PHE A 29 17.98 -6.14 3.54
N THR A 30 17.32 -5.16 4.18
CA THR A 30 17.98 -4.24 5.12
C THR A 30 18.53 -4.96 6.36
N LYS A 31 17.87 -6.04 6.78
CA LYS A 31 18.34 -6.92 7.87
C LYS A 31 19.52 -7.81 7.47
N GLN A 32 19.72 -8.10 6.18
CA GLN A 32 20.83 -8.93 5.72
C GLN A 32 22.04 -8.11 5.31
N ARG A 33 21.81 -6.94 4.71
CA ARG A 33 22.87 -6.08 4.16
C ARG A 33 23.63 -5.38 5.28
N ARG A 34 24.96 -5.54 5.27
CA ARG A 34 25.88 -4.81 6.17
C ARG A 34 26.69 -3.77 5.39
N GLN A 35 26.87 -2.60 5.99
CA GLN A 35 27.69 -1.50 5.48
C GLN A 35 28.11 -0.62 6.67
N PHE A 36 29.28 0.01 6.59
CA PHE A 36 29.79 0.89 7.65
C PHE A 36 29.81 0.22 9.04
N GLY A 37 30.09 -1.08 9.09
CA GLY A 37 30.24 -1.85 10.33
C GLY A 37 28.97 -2.44 10.94
N GLN A 38 27.76 -2.09 10.47
CA GLN A 38 26.48 -2.56 11.03
C GLN A 38 25.48 -2.97 9.94
N HIS A 39 24.30 -3.47 10.33
CA HIS A 39 23.23 -3.73 9.37
C HIS A 39 22.64 -2.40 8.92
N ILE A 40 22.25 -2.32 7.64
CA ILE A 40 21.68 -1.05 7.16
C ILE A 40 20.32 -0.75 7.82
N ALA A 41 19.64 -1.77 8.36
CA ALA A 41 18.43 -1.61 9.17
C ALA A 41 18.66 -0.81 10.48
N ASP A 42 19.91 -0.66 10.94
CA ASP A 42 20.24 0.04 12.18
C ASP A 42 20.34 1.58 11.98
N PHE A 43 20.36 2.07 10.73
CA PHE A 43 20.38 3.50 10.44
C PHE A 43 18.99 4.13 10.52
N GLU A 44 18.86 5.24 11.25
CA GLU A 44 17.60 5.97 11.47
C GLU A 44 16.89 6.36 10.17
N MET A 45 17.64 6.80 9.14
CA MET A 45 17.06 7.17 7.85
C MET A 45 16.45 5.97 7.09
N ILE A 46 17.03 4.77 7.26
CA ILE A 46 16.48 3.54 6.68
C ILE A 46 15.20 3.15 7.43
N GLN A 47 15.21 3.25 8.76
CA GLN A 47 14.04 2.99 9.59
C GLN A 47 12.89 3.96 9.27
N ALA A 48 13.17 5.25 9.12
CA ALA A 48 12.19 6.26 8.72
C ALA A 48 11.56 5.92 7.37
N THR A 49 12.39 5.58 6.37
CA THR A 49 11.91 5.18 5.04
C THR A 49 10.98 3.96 5.11
N LEU A 50 11.36 2.93 5.86
CA LEU A 50 10.53 1.73 6.03
C LEU A 50 9.23 2.02 6.80
N ALA A 51 9.27 2.94 7.76
CA ALA A 51 8.09 3.35 8.53
C ALA A 51 7.09 4.11 7.63
N ASP A 52 7.56 5.02 6.79
CA ASP A 52 6.71 5.75 5.83
C ASP A 52 6.07 4.76 4.83
N MET A 53 6.86 3.85 4.26
CA MET A 53 6.35 2.80 3.37
C MET A 53 5.26 1.95 4.06
N ALA A 54 5.46 1.57 5.32
CA ALA A 54 4.49 0.79 6.07
C ALA A 54 3.19 1.57 6.31
N ALA A 55 3.29 2.86 6.65
CA ALA A 55 2.14 3.73 6.84
C ALA A 55 1.34 3.89 5.53
N ASP A 56 2.02 4.12 4.40
CA ASP A 56 1.40 4.27 3.09
C ASP A 56 0.68 2.98 2.63
N VAL A 57 1.30 1.81 2.87
CA VAL A 57 0.68 0.52 2.55
C VAL A 57 -0.58 0.30 3.38
N GLU A 58 -0.56 0.61 4.68
CA GLU A 58 -1.74 0.48 5.55
C GLU A 58 -2.84 1.47 5.17
N ALA A 59 -2.50 2.73 4.91
CA ALA A 59 -3.45 3.73 4.45
C ALA A 59 -4.09 3.32 3.11
N SER A 60 -3.30 2.82 2.17
CA SER A 60 -3.79 2.33 0.87
C SER A 60 -4.76 1.17 1.04
N ARG A 61 -4.42 0.21 1.91
CA ARG A 61 -5.28 -0.94 2.25
C ARG A 61 -6.62 -0.50 2.84
N LEU A 62 -6.61 0.43 3.78
CA LEU A 62 -7.84 0.97 4.38
C LEU A 62 -8.72 1.68 3.35
N LEU A 63 -8.14 2.44 2.42
CA LEU A 63 -8.89 3.10 1.35
C LEU A 63 -9.53 2.07 0.39
N VAL A 64 -8.78 1.02 0.02
CA VAL A 64 -9.30 -0.08 -0.81
C VAL A 64 -10.44 -0.80 -0.12
N TYR A 65 -10.29 -1.18 1.16
CA TYR A 65 -11.34 -1.87 1.89
C TYR A 65 -12.57 -1.00 2.13
N ARG A 66 -12.38 0.30 2.40
CA ARG A 66 -13.51 1.24 2.46
C ARG A 66 -14.25 1.30 1.12
N ALA A 67 -13.53 1.39 0.00
CA ALA A 67 -14.15 1.43 -1.32
C ALA A 67 -14.89 0.13 -1.66
N ALA A 68 -14.32 -1.02 -1.31
CA ALA A 68 -14.98 -2.32 -1.44
C ALA A 68 -16.26 -2.39 -0.59
N TRP A 69 -16.17 -1.99 0.68
CA TRP A 69 -17.31 -1.97 1.60
C TRP A 69 -18.45 -1.09 1.07
N VAL A 70 -18.16 0.15 0.65
CA VAL A 70 -19.17 1.05 0.07
C VAL A 70 -19.87 0.39 -1.13
N LYS A 71 -19.10 -0.27 -2.01
CA LYS A 71 -19.65 -0.97 -3.17
C LYS A 71 -20.53 -2.16 -2.76
N ASP A 72 -20.12 -2.92 -1.77
CA ASP A 72 -20.86 -4.11 -1.31
C ASP A 72 -22.14 -3.76 -0.54
N GLN A 73 -22.22 -2.56 0.04
CA GLN A 73 -23.46 -1.97 0.56
C GLN A 73 -24.42 -1.46 -0.53
N GLY A 74 -24.05 -1.55 -1.81
CA GLY A 74 -24.84 -1.01 -2.93
C GLY A 74 -24.86 0.52 -2.99
N LEU A 75 -23.96 1.20 -2.26
CA LEU A 75 -23.87 2.66 -2.25
C LEU A 75 -23.03 3.18 -3.44
N PRO A 76 -23.22 4.46 -3.86
CA PRO A 76 -22.40 5.06 -4.91
C PRO A 76 -20.90 5.08 -4.56
N ALA A 77 -20.13 4.20 -5.22
CA ALA A 77 -18.71 3.96 -4.88
C ALA A 77 -17.71 4.78 -5.71
N THR A 78 -18.13 5.47 -6.77
CA THR A 78 -17.24 6.13 -7.75
C THR A 78 -16.17 7.03 -7.11
N ARG A 79 -16.53 7.81 -6.09
CA ARG A 79 -15.58 8.64 -5.34
C ARG A 79 -14.57 7.79 -4.55
N ALA A 80 -15.06 6.80 -3.81
CA ALA A 80 -14.22 5.95 -2.97
C ALA A 80 -13.24 5.13 -3.81
N THR A 81 -13.70 4.53 -4.91
CA THR A 81 -12.84 3.76 -5.82
C THR A 81 -11.83 4.64 -6.56
N SER A 82 -12.19 5.89 -6.88
CA SER A 82 -11.26 6.85 -7.49
C SER A 82 -10.15 7.29 -6.53
N ILE A 83 -10.50 7.57 -5.27
CA ILE A 83 -9.52 7.92 -4.23
C ILE A 83 -8.61 6.72 -3.95
N ALA A 84 -9.17 5.52 -3.79
CA ALA A 84 -8.39 4.31 -3.54
C ALA A 84 -7.36 4.07 -4.67
N LYS A 85 -7.75 4.21 -5.94
CA LYS A 85 -6.83 4.04 -7.08
C LYS A 85 -5.84 5.19 -7.28
N LEU A 86 -6.13 6.38 -6.76
CA LEU A 86 -5.20 7.50 -6.83
C LEU A 86 -4.08 7.35 -5.81
N PHE A 87 -4.42 6.90 -4.62
CA PHE A 87 -3.50 6.79 -3.50
C PHE A 87 -2.66 5.50 -3.55
N ALA A 88 -3.29 4.37 -3.89
CA ALA A 88 -2.61 3.09 -4.11
C ALA A 88 -1.91 3.05 -5.47
#